data_AF-X1IQA8-F1
#
_entry.id   AF-X1IQA8-F1
#
_cell.length_a   1.000
_cell.length_b   1.000
_cell.length_c   1.000
_cell.angle_alpha   90.00
_cell.angle_beta   90.00
_cell.angle_gamma   90.00
#
_symmetry.space_group_name_H-M   'P 1'
#
loop_
_entity.id
_entity.type
_entity.pdbx_description
1 polymer ?
#
loop_
_entity_poly.entity_id
_entity_poly.type
_entity_poly.pdbx_seq_one_letter_code
_entity_poly.pdbx_strand_id
1 'polypeptide(L)' 'FYCLACTLMPPNLVSKAVDEARQILINNQVDASDIKAKAKTVKLVIQDAAAQCSIELKLRKKSK' A
#
# COMPACT_ATOMS: atom_id res chain seq x y z
N PHE A 1 1.47 -9.70 0.45
CA PHE A 1 1.84 -8.28 0.29
C PHE A 1 1.47 -7.47 1.53
N TYR A 2 0.19 -7.35 1.89
CA TYR A 2 -0.23 -6.46 2.99
C TYR A 2 0.40 -6.78 4.35
N CYS A 3 0.47 -8.05 4.76
CA CYS A 3 1.15 -8.41 6.01
C CYS A 3 2.62 -7.99 6.01
N LEU A 4 3.32 -8.21 4.89
CA LEU A 4 4.72 -7.80 4.73
C LEU A 4 4.88 -6.28 4.84
N ALA A 5 3.99 -5.51 4.21
CA ALA A 5 3.98 -4.06 4.33
C ALA A 5 3.78 -3.63 5.79
N CYS A 6 2.80 -4.19 6.50
CA CYS A 6 2.57 -3.89 7.91
C CYS A 6 3.72 -4.33 8.83
N THR A 7 4.48 -5.37 8.47
CA THR A 7 5.65 -5.82 9.23
C THR A 7 6.86 -4.92 9.02
N LEU A 8 7.08 -4.41 7.80
CA LEU A 8 8.29 -3.67 7.43
C LEU A 8 8.13 -2.14 7.53
N MET A 9 6.91 -1.64 7.46
CA MET A 9 6.63 -0.20 7.49
C MET A 9 6.26 0.26 8.90
N PRO A 10 6.72 1.45 9.32
CA PRO A 10 6.24 2.09 10.54
C PRO A 10 4.71 2.26 10.53
N PRO A 11 4.01 2.05 11.67
CA PRO A 11 2.54 2.12 11.72
C PRO A 11 1.96 3.46 11.25
N ASN A 12 2.63 4.57 11.57
CA ASN A 12 2.23 5.91 11.11
C ASN A 12 2.31 6.05 9.57
N LEU A 13 3.30 5.42 8.94
CA LEU A 13 3.46 5.41 7.49
C LEU A 13 2.36 4.56 6.83
N VAL A 14 2.03 3.41 7.41
CA VAL A 14 0.91 2.58 6.94
C VAL A 14 -0.41 3.34 7.05
N SER A 15 -0.67 3.99 8.19
CA SER A 15 -1.89 4.80 8.38
C SER A 15 -2.00 5.89 7.33
N LYS A 16 -0.92 6.66 7.12
CA LYS A 16 -0.88 7.72 6.11
C LYS A 16 -1.16 7.18 4.71
N ALA A 17 -0.55 6.06 4.33
CA ALA A 17 -0.76 5.45 3.01
C ALA A 17 -2.21 4.95 2.83
N VAL A 18 -2.83 4.42 3.89
CA VAL A 18 -4.23 3.98 3.85
C VAL A 18 -5.18 5.18 3.73
N ASP A 19 -4.91 6.28 4.45
CA ASP A 19 -5.72 7.50 4.38
C ASP A 19 -5.62 8.14 2.99
N GLU A 20 -4.42 8.19 2.42
CA GLU A 20 -4.20 8.67 1.04
C GLU A 20 -4.94 7.81 0.01
N ALA A 21 -4.83 6.48 0.13
CA ALA A 21 -5.57 5.57 -0.73
C ALA A 21 -7.09 5.78 -0.61
N ARG A 22 -7.61 6.00 0.60
CA ARG A 22 -9.03 6.31 0.83
C ARG A 22 -9.45 7.59 0.10
N GLN A 23 -8.66 8.67 0.19
CA GLN A 23 -8.96 9.92 -0.51
C GLN A 23 -9.00 9.73 -2.02
N ILE A 24 -8.03 9.00 -2.58
CA ILE A 24 -7.98 8.68 -4.01
C ILE A 24 -9.23 7.90 -4.45
N LEU A 25 -9.66 6.91 -3.66
CA LEU A 25 -10.83 6.11 -3.99
C LEU A 25 -12.15 6.90 -3.94
N ILE A 26 -12.26 7.86 -3.02
CA ILE A 26 -13.42 8.76 -2.93
C ILE A 26 -13.43 9.75 -4.12
N ASN A 27 -12.28 10.32 -4.46
CA ASN A 27 -12.17 11.36 -5.48
C ASN A 27 -12.20 10.83 -6.92
N ASN A 28 -11.63 9.65 -7.18
CA ASN A 28 -11.53 9.10 -8.54
C ASN A 28 -12.77 8.32 -9.01
N GLN A 29 -13.89 8.40 -8.26
CA GLN A 29 -15.15 7.70 -8.57
C GLN A 29 -14.92 6.26 -9.05
N VAL A 30 -13.95 5.55 -8.44
CA VAL A 30 -13.72 4.15 -8.79
C VAL A 30 -15.02 3.44 -8.47
N ASP A 31 -15.61 2.82 -9.49
CA ASP A 31 -16.91 2.16 -9.36
C ASP A 31 -16.91 1.33 -8.08
N ALA A 32 -17.97 1.51 -7.29
CA ALA A 32 -18.12 0.83 -6.03
C ALA A 32 -17.98 -0.69 -6.18
N SER A 33 -18.38 -1.22 -7.34
CA SER A 33 -18.33 -2.63 -7.71
C SER A 33 -16.93 -3.15 -8.10
N ASP A 34 -16.00 -2.27 -8.51
CA ASP A 34 -14.67 -2.69 -8.98
C ASP A 34 -13.67 -2.83 -7.81
N ILE A 35 -13.84 -3.94 -7.09
CA ILE A 35 -12.96 -4.34 -5.97
C ILE A 35 -11.51 -4.51 -6.45
N LYS A 36 -11.30 -4.94 -7.70
CA LYS A 36 -9.96 -5.19 -8.24
C LYS A 36 -9.20 -3.89 -8.47
N ALA A 37 -9.85 -2.88 -9.05
CA ALA A 37 -9.29 -1.54 -9.20
C ALA A 37 -8.99 -0.93 -7.83
N LYS A 38 -9.91 -1.05 -6.86
CA LYS A 38 -9.69 -0.57 -5.49
C LYS A 38 -8.47 -1.20 -4.82
N ALA A 39 -8.36 -2.53 -4.88
CA ALA A 39 -7.22 -3.25 -4.33
C ALA A 39 -5.90 -2.86 -5.02
N LYS A 40 -5.94 -2.61 -6.35
CA LYS A 40 -4.77 -2.13 -7.09
C LYS A 40 -4.34 -0.74 -6.61
N THR A 41 -5.28 0.19 -6.44
CA THR A 41 -4.99 1.55 -5.92
C THR A 41 -4.34 1.48 -4.54
N VAL A 42 -4.95 0.75 -3.59
CA VAL A 42 -4.40 0.61 -2.23
C VAL A 42 -2.98 0.03 -2.27
N LYS A 43 -2.77 -1.00 -3.09
CA LYS A 43 -1.44 -1.61 -3.25
C LYS A 43 -0.42 -0.59 -3.77
N LEU A 44 -0.76 0.18 -4.80
CA LEU A 44 0.16 1.17 -5.40
C LEU A 44 0.54 2.26 -4.40
N VAL A 45 -0.44 2.81 -3.67
CA VAL A 45 -0.17 3.86 -2.67
C VAL A 45 0.75 3.35 -1.56
N ILE A 46 0.55 2.12 -1.08
CA ILE A 46 1.44 1.51 -0.08
C ILE A 46 2.85 1.29 -0.64
N GLN A 47 2.97 0.87 -1.91
CA GLN A 47 4.28 0.70 -2.56
C GLN A 47 5.01 2.03 -2.71
N ASP A 48 4.32 3.08 -3.14
CA ASP A 48 4.89 4.41 -3.31
C ASP A 48 5.32 5.00 -1.97
N ALA A 49 4.50 4.88 -0.92
CA ALA A 49 4.85 5.31 0.43
C ALA A 49 6.09 4.59 0.96
N ALA A 50 6.21 3.28 0.72
CA ALA A 50 7.41 2.52 1.10
C ALA A 50 8.64 2.96 0.29
N ALA A 51 8.49 3.17 -1.02
CA ALA A 51 9.58 3.61 -1.90
C ALA A 51 10.12 4.99 -1.51
N GLN A 52 9.24 5.95 -1.18
CA GLN A 52 9.62 7.28 -0.70
C GLN A 52 10.46 7.22 0.59
N CYS A 53 10.25 6.20 1.42
CA CYS A 53 11.02 5.97 2.65
C CYS A 53 12.16 4.95 2.47
N SER A 54 12.49 4.56 1.24
CA SER A 54 13.53 3.54 0.94
C SER A 54 13.30 2.19 1.63
N ILE A 55 12.04 1.83 1.90
CA ILE A 55 11.64 0.54 2.48
C ILE A 55 11.39 -0.44 1.35
N GLU A 56 12.20 -1.49 1.26
CA GLU A 56 12.00 -2.55 0.27
C GLU A 56 10.93 -3.55 0.73
N LEU A 57 9.77 -3.53 0.08
CA LEU A 57 8.66 -4.47 0.31
C LEU A 57 8.87 -5.83 -0.40
N LYS A 58 10.03 -6.45 -0.23
CA LYS A 58 10.31 -7.80 -0.75
C LYS A 58 10.75 -8.71 0.38
N LEU A 59 10.30 -9.96 0.34
CA LEU A 59 10.84 -10.99 1.21
C LEU A 59 12.29 -11.23 0.81
N ARG A 60 13.25 -10.93 1.69
CA ARG A 60 14.64 -11.37 1.49
C ARG A 60 14.63 -12.90 1.37
N LYS A 61 15.15 -13.45 0.27
CA LYS A 61 15.38 -14.90 0.19
C LYS A 61 16.27 -15.28 1.36
N LYS A 62 15.92 -16.37 2.06
CA LYS A 62 16.80 -16.96 3.08
C LYS A 62 18.15 -17.22 2.41
N SER A 63 19.23 -16.63 2.91
CA SER A 63 20.56 -17.09 2.54
C SER A 63 20.61 -18.58 2.89
N LYS A 64 20.98 -19.42 1.93
CA LYS A 64 21.37 -20.79 2.22
C LYS A 64 22.63 -20.80 3.06
#